data_AF-A0A5J4V637-F1
#
_entry.id   AF-A0A5J4V637-F1
#
_cell.length_a   1.000
_cell.length_b   1.000
_cell.length_c   1.000
_cell.angle_alpha   90.00
_cell.angle_beta   90.00
_cell.angle_gamma   90.00
#
_symmetry.space_group_name_H-M   'P 1'
#
loop_
_entity.id
_entity.type
_entity.pdbx_description
1 polymer ?
#
loop_
_entity_poly.entity_id
_entity_poly.type
_entity_poly.pdbx_seq_one_letter_code
_entity_poly.pdbx_strand_id
1 'polypeptide(L)'
;MESNQEVQISTNAIISFTDSYTQNKQRKEKELLEFESKSARAIISFTDSYAQNKQRKQNEQQESESTLSLAQVTSRLESLSNQIQYNNGCKLVIQIPKLLQSLIALVTFRIGTHLKQEIDLQRIEVRRQSRWCLSSIQVYGDEQIQSELVRQGYGRVMSITLSKAGGIDEEQDEEIYNGLRSISRFLRGLHAGRNNDYQPSFQPLPLLARRSIEQLEEEGANEEIEAQMNNRYNGLIKVWANDAKDMILNCFIYRRRR
;
A
#
# COMPACT_ATOMS: atom_id res chain seq x y z
N MET A 1 -20.13 -23.01 56.03
CA MET A 1 -21.04 -22.24 55.14
C MET A 1 -20.37 -20.98 54.62
N GLU A 2 -19.62 -20.24 55.44
CA GLU A 2 -18.92 -19.00 55.04
C GLU A 2 -17.88 -19.18 53.89
N SER A 3 -17.13 -20.28 53.89
CA SER A 3 -16.13 -20.58 52.85
C SER A 3 -16.70 -20.66 51.42
N ASN A 4 -17.93 -21.14 51.23
CA ASN A 4 -18.55 -21.19 49.90
C ASN A 4 -19.01 -19.82 49.41
N GLN A 5 -19.37 -18.92 50.34
CA GLN A 5 -19.84 -17.58 50.00
C GLN A 5 -18.66 -16.68 49.61
N GLU A 6 -17.52 -16.80 50.30
CA GLU A 6 -16.28 -16.10 49.91
C GLU A 6 -15.75 -16.56 48.55
N VAL A 7 -15.80 -17.86 48.26
CA VAL A 7 -15.42 -18.41 46.95
C VAL A 7 -16.34 -17.84 45.86
N GLN A 8 -17.65 -17.82 46.08
CA GLN A 8 -18.62 -17.27 45.12
C GLN A 8 -18.39 -15.78 44.86
N ILE A 9 -18.10 -14.99 45.91
CA ILE A 9 -17.81 -13.55 45.79
C ILE A 9 -16.52 -13.34 44.99
N SER A 10 -15.48 -14.12 45.27
CA SER A 10 -14.19 -14.06 44.55
C SER A 10 -14.35 -14.43 43.08
N THR A 11 -15.11 -15.49 42.77
CA THR A 11 -15.40 -15.89 41.38
C THR A 11 -16.16 -14.80 40.62
N ASN A 12 -17.19 -14.20 41.23
CA ASN A 12 -17.95 -13.11 40.61
C ASN A 12 -17.09 -11.86 40.36
N ALA A 13 -16.16 -11.55 41.27
CA ALA A 13 -15.23 -10.43 41.12
C ALA A 13 -14.26 -10.66 39.95
N ILE A 14 -13.74 -11.87 39.79
CA ILE A 14 -12.86 -12.23 38.67
C ILE A 14 -13.61 -12.13 37.33
N ILE A 15 -14.83 -12.67 37.25
CA ILE A 15 -15.65 -12.59 36.03
C ILE A 15 -15.92 -11.12 35.66
N SER A 16 -16.38 -10.31 36.61
CA SER A 16 -16.61 -8.87 36.44
C SER A 16 -15.37 -8.12 35.92
N PHE A 17 -14.20 -8.42 36.49
CA PHE A 17 -12.94 -7.82 36.06
C PHE A 17 -12.59 -8.23 34.62
N THR A 18 -12.76 -9.52 34.29
CA THR A 18 -12.45 -10.06 32.95
C THR A 18 -13.37 -9.50 31.88
N ASP A 19 -14.66 -9.34 32.19
CA ASP A 19 -15.66 -8.74 31.31
C ASP A 19 -15.37 -7.24 31.09
N SER A 20 -15.06 -6.50 32.16
CA SER A 20 -14.67 -5.09 32.08
C SER A 20 -13.40 -4.88 31.25
N TYR A 21 -12.39 -5.75 31.43
CA TYR A 21 -11.17 -5.71 30.62
C TYR A 21 -11.47 -5.95 29.13
N THR A 22 -12.32 -6.94 28.83
CA THR A 22 -12.73 -7.28 27.46
C THR A 22 -13.52 -6.15 26.81
N GLN A 23 -14.48 -5.55 27.53
CA GLN A 23 -15.26 -4.41 27.03
C GLN A 23 -14.38 -3.17 26.78
N ASN A 24 -13.43 -2.87 27.67
CA ASN A 24 -12.50 -1.77 27.47
C ASN A 24 -11.59 -1.98 26.26
N LYS A 25 -11.15 -3.23 26.02
CA LYS A 25 -10.38 -3.59 24.81
C LYS A 25 -11.22 -3.36 23.55
N GLN A 26 -12.44 -3.88 23.51
CA GLN A 26 -13.37 -3.71 22.37
C GLN A 26 -13.71 -2.24 22.12
N ARG A 27 -13.90 -1.44 23.17
CA ARG A 27 -14.17 0.00 23.05
C ARG A 27 -12.99 0.74 22.41
N LYS A 28 -11.77 0.46 22.86
CA LYS A 28 -10.55 1.06 22.27
C LYS A 28 -10.39 0.64 20.80
N GLU A 29 -10.64 -0.63 20.47
CA GLU A 29 -10.63 -1.12 19.08
C GLU A 29 -11.68 -0.40 18.23
N LYS A 30 -12.88 -0.15 18.76
CA LYS A 30 -13.95 0.57 18.05
C LYS A 30 -13.65 2.05 17.83
N GLU A 31 -13.13 2.75 18.85
CA GLU A 31 -12.73 4.15 18.74
C GLU A 31 -11.58 4.33 17.72
N LEU A 32 -10.66 3.36 17.68
CA LEU A 32 -9.59 3.30 16.68
C LEU A 32 -10.15 3.10 15.26
N LEU A 33 -11.06 2.13 15.07
CA LEU A 33 -11.77 1.90 13.81
C LEU A 33 -12.52 3.14 13.28
N GLU A 34 -13.10 3.92 14.19
CA GLU A 34 -13.83 5.14 13.83
C GLU A 34 -12.89 6.26 13.38
N PHE A 35 -11.74 6.42 14.06
CA PHE A 35 -10.68 7.33 13.65
C PHE A 35 -10.07 6.93 12.30
N GLU A 36 -9.81 5.64 12.10
CA GLU A 36 -9.33 5.04 10.83
C GLU A 36 -10.26 5.37 9.67
N SER A 37 -11.58 5.19 9.87
CA SER A 37 -12.61 5.56 8.91
C SER A 37 -12.57 7.04 8.56
N LYS A 38 -12.19 7.94 9.49
CA LYS A 38 -12.11 9.38 9.23
C LYS A 38 -10.91 9.75 8.35
N SER A 39 -9.74 9.15 8.57
CA SER A 39 -8.56 9.35 7.71
C SER A 39 -8.81 8.83 6.30
N ALA A 40 -9.31 7.61 6.18
CA ALA A 40 -9.65 6.99 4.89
C ALA A 40 -10.70 7.80 4.11
N ARG A 41 -11.80 8.22 4.76
CA ARG A 41 -12.85 9.04 4.13
C ARG A 41 -12.31 10.37 3.57
N ALA A 42 -11.36 10.98 4.26
CA ALA A 42 -10.77 12.23 3.78
C ALA A 42 -9.81 12.04 2.61
N ILE A 43 -9.02 10.96 2.60
CA ILE A 43 -8.18 10.59 1.45
C ILE A 43 -9.06 10.36 0.21
N ILE A 44 -10.18 9.64 0.39
CA ILE A 44 -11.15 9.39 -0.68
C ILE A 44 -11.77 10.71 -1.16
N SER A 45 -12.25 11.55 -0.25
CA SER A 45 -12.86 12.85 -0.59
C SER A 45 -11.88 13.76 -1.35
N PHE A 46 -10.62 13.82 -0.90
CA PHE A 46 -9.57 14.57 -1.59
C PHE A 46 -9.35 14.05 -3.02
N THR A 47 -9.28 12.73 -3.18
CA THR A 47 -9.04 12.11 -4.49
C THR A 47 -10.24 12.27 -5.44
N ASP A 48 -11.46 12.09 -4.93
CA ASP A 48 -12.70 12.28 -5.71
C ASP A 48 -12.84 13.73 -6.19
N SER A 49 -12.53 14.71 -5.32
CA SER A 49 -12.48 16.14 -5.69
C SER A 49 -11.47 16.39 -6.81
N TYR A 50 -10.26 15.84 -6.70
CA TYR A 50 -9.25 15.96 -7.74
C TYR A 50 -9.69 15.33 -9.07
N ALA A 51 -10.29 14.14 -9.04
CA ALA A 51 -10.77 13.45 -10.24
C ALA A 51 -11.86 14.25 -10.97
N GLN A 52 -12.79 14.86 -10.22
CA GLN A 52 -13.83 15.74 -10.76
C GLN A 52 -13.23 17.00 -11.40
N ASN A 53 -12.24 17.62 -10.77
CA ASN A 53 -11.58 18.83 -11.28
C ASN A 53 -10.84 18.57 -12.60
N LYS A 54 -10.21 17.39 -12.77
CA LYS A 54 -9.58 16.99 -14.03
C LYS A 54 -10.58 16.88 -15.19
N GLN A 55 -11.82 16.47 -14.93
CA GLN A 55 -12.86 16.33 -15.95
C GLN A 55 -13.47 17.68 -16.37
N ARG A 56 -13.44 18.70 -15.50
CA ARG A 56 -14.09 20.00 -15.73
C ARG A 56 -13.32 21.01 -16.59
N LYS A 57 -12.13 20.69 -17.11
CA LYS A 57 -11.28 21.61 -17.92
C LYS A 57 -11.16 23.02 -17.31
N GLN A 58 -10.96 23.15 -16.00
CA GLN A 58 -10.62 24.44 -15.39
C GLN A 58 -9.10 24.63 -15.41
N ASN A 59 -8.68 25.85 -15.75
CA ASN A 59 -7.29 26.27 -15.95
C ASN A 59 -6.33 25.77 -14.85
N GLU A 60 -5.11 25.41 -15.27
CA GLU A 60 -4.03 24.75 -14.50
C GLU A 60 -3.57 25.49 -13.22
N GLN A 61 -4.19 26.62 -12.90
CA GLN A 61 -3.72 27.58 -11.90
C GLN A 61 -4.57 27.67 -10.64
N GLN A 62 -5.62 26.85 -10.50
CA GLN A 62 -6.44 26.85 -9.29
C GLN A 62 -6.24 25.57 -8.46
N GLU A 63 -5.63 25.73 -7.28
CA GLU A 63 -5.71 24.79 -6.15
C GLU A 63 -7.14 24.73 -5.54
N SER A 64 -8.19 24.97 -6.33
CA SER A 64 -9.53 25.14 -5.79
C SER A 64 -10.31 23.82 -5.72
N GLU A 65 -10.87 23.60 -4.52
CA GLU A 65 -11.98 22.71 -4.14
C GLU A 65 -11.65 21.35 -3.51
N SER A 66 -10.42 21.09 -3.06
CA SER A 66 -10.25 20.16 -1.93
C SER A 66 -10.12 20.97 -0.64
N THR A 67 -11.00 20.75 0.33
CA THR A 67 -10.93 21.39 1.67
C THR A 67 -9.66 21.03 2.44
N LEU A 68 -8.89 20.06 1.96
CA LEU A 68 -7.66 19.56 2.58
C LEU A 68 -6.44 20.05 1.81
N SER A 69 -5.45 20.58 2.54
CA SER A 69 -4.12 20.86 2.00
C SER A 69 -3.34 19.56 1.76
N LEU A 70 -2.33 19.61 0.90
CA LEU A 70 -1.44 18.46 0.66
C LEU A 70 -0.78 17.97 1.95
N ALA A 71 -0.36 18.90 2.82
CA ALA A 71 0.19 18.55 4.13
C ALA A 71 -0.81 17.76 5.01
N GLN A 72 -2.09 18.12 4.99
CA GLN A 72 -3.13 17.38 5.71
C GLN A 72 -3.40 16.01 5.09
N VAL A 73 -3.27 15.87 3.77
CA VAL A 73 -3.37 14.56 3.10
C VAL A 73 -2.19 13.67 3.48
N THR A 74 -0.97 14.20 3.44
CA THR A 74 0.26 13.51 3.86
C THR A 74 0.14 12.97 5.28
N SER A 75 -0.23 13.80 6.26
CA SER A 75 -0.39 13.35 7.65
C SER A 75 -1.42 12.23 7.81
N ARG A 76 -2.51 12.25 7.01
CA ARG A 76 -3.51 11.18 7.01
C ARG A 76 -2.99 9.89 6.37
N LEU A 77 -2.17 9.99 5.32
CA LEU A 77 -1.51 8.84 4.70
C LEU A 77 -0.49 8.20 5.65
N GLU A 78 0.31 9.00 6.34
CA GLU A 78 1.25 8.52 7.38
C GLU A 78 0.50 7.77 8.49
N SER A 79 -0.57 8.38 9.02
CA SER A 79 -1.42 7.74 10.02
C SER A 79 -2.01 6.42 9.51
N LEU A 80 -2.48 6.38 8.26
CA LEU A 80 -3.03 5.18 7.65
C LEU A 80 -1.96 4.09 7.47
N SER A 81 -0.75 4.46 7.03
CA SER A 81 0.37 3.54 6.85
C SER A 81 0.75 2.84 8.16
N ASN A 82 0.92 3.62 9.23
CA ASN A 82 1.21 3.09 10.56
C ASN A 82 0.11 2.11 11.03
N GLN A 83 -1.15 2.43 10.76
CA GLN A 83 -2.27 1.55 11.12
C GLN A 83 -2.26 0.23 10.33
N ILE A 84 -1.98 0.28 9.03
CA ILE A 84 -1.87 -0.92 8.20
C ILE A 84 -0.77 -1.84 8.74
N GLN A 85 0.37 -1.27 9.17
CA GLN A 85 1.52 -2.02 9.65
C GLN A 85 1.30 -2.66 11.03
N TYR A 86 0.70 -1.94 11.99
CA TYR A 86 0.66 -2.38 13.39
C TYR A 86 -0.69 -2.97 13.83
N ASN A 87 -1.80 -2.68 13.15
CA ASN A 87 -3.16 -2.97 13.65
C ASN A 87 -3.96 -3.95 12.79
N ASN A 88 -3.30 -4.77 11.96
CA ASN A 88 -4.00 -5.64 11.00
C ASN A 88 -4.90 -4.84 10.02
N GLY A 89 -4.54 -3.57 9.77
CA GLY A 89 -5.36 -2.58 9.05
C GLY A 89 -5.58 -2.88 7.57
N CYS A 90 -4.97 -3.92 7.01
CA CYS A 90 -5.27 -4.38 5.65
C CYS A 90 -6.74 -4.74 5.45
N LYS A 91 -7.42 -5.29 6.47
CA LYS A 91 -8.84 -5.60 6.38
C LYS A 91 -9.70 -4.35 6.15
N LEU A 92 -9.27 -3.20 6.66
CA LEU A 92 -9.96 -1.92 6.48
C LEU A 92 -9.98 -1.49 5.02
N VAL A 93 -8.95 -1.83 4.26
CA VAL A 93 -8.84 -1.45 2.85
C VAL A 93 -9.93 -2.09 2.00
N ILE A 94 -10.33 -3.33 2.31
CA ILE A 94 -11.47 -3.98 1.66
C ILE A 94 -12.79 -3.43 2.21
N GLN A 95 -12.87 -3.14 3.50
CA GLN A 95 -14.10 -2.67 4.14
C GLN A 95 -14.49 -1.25 3.73
N ILE A 96 -13.52 -0.40 3.36
CA ILE A 96 -13.75 0.99 2.97
C ILE A 96 -13.73 1.09 1.44
N PRO A 97 -14.90 1.25 0.79
CA PRO A 97 -14.96 1.33 -0.66
C PRO A 97 -14.09 2.47 -1.21
N LYS A 98 -13.48 2.25 -2.36
CA LYS A 98 -12.61 3.21 -3.09
C LYS A 98 -11.30 3.61 -2.39
N LEU A 99 -11.01 3.15 -1.17
CA LEU A 99 -9.77 3.54 -0.49
C LEU A 99 -8.54 3.13 -1.30
N LEU A 100 -8.49 1.86 -1.75
CA LEU A 100 -7.36 1.38 -2.54
C LEU A 100 -7.21 2.14 -3.87
N GLN A 101 -8.33 2.40 -4.54
CA GLN A 101 -8.34 3.21 -5.77
C GLN A 101 -7.80 4.62 -5.53
N SER A 102 -8.14 5.20 -4.38
CA SER A 102 -7.67 6.52 -4.00
C SER A 102 -6.16 6.52 -3.77
N LEU A 103 -5.64 5.54 -3.04
CA LEU A 103 -4.19 5.37 -2.83
C LEU A 103 -3.45 5.18 -4.16
N ILE A 104 -3.97 4.35 -5.06
CA ILE A 104 -3.41 4.13 -6.41
C ILE A 104 -3.37 5.44 -7.22
N ALA A 105 -4.46 6.22 -7.20
CA ALA A 105 -4.51 7.51 -7.88
C ALA A 105 -3.49 8.50 -7.29
N LEU A 106 -3.31 8.49 -5.96
CA LEU A 106 -2.38 9.40 -5.29
C LEU A 106 -0.90 9.09 -5.57
N VAL A 107 -0.56 7.82 -5.85
CA VAL A 107 0.81 7.45 -6.24
C VAL A 107 1.27 8.11 -7.55
N THR A 108 0.32 8.37 -8.46
CA THR A 108 0.60 9.07 -9.73
C THR A 108 0.11 10.52 -9.72
N PHE A 109 -0.18 11.07 -8.54
CA PHE A 109 -0.72 12.41 -8.37
C PHE A 109 0.17 13.46 -9.03
N ARG A 110 -0.37 14.10 -10.09
CA ARG A 110 0.28 15.18 -10.83
C ARG A 110 1.72 14.86 -11.27
N ILE A 111 1.97 13.60 -11.62
CA ILE A 111 3.27 13.18 -12.14
C ILE A 111 3.60 13.97 -13.43
N GLY A 112 4.80 14.54 -13.52
CA GLY A 112 5.25 15.28 -14.71
C GLY A 112 4.72 16.71 -14.87
N THR A 113 4.00 17.27 -13.89
CA THR A 113 3.66 18.70 -13.88
C THR A 113 4.64 19.46 -12.99
N HIS A 114 5.41 20.40 -13.55
CA HIS A 114 6.34 21.23 -12.78
C HIS A 114 5.66 22.54 -12.38
N LEU A 115 5.58 22.82 -11.08
CA LEU A 115 5.10 24.10 -10.52
C LEU A 115 6.19 24.74 -9.64
N LYS A 116 5.79 25.54 -8.65
CA LYS A 116 6.67 26.09 -7.62
C LYS A 116 7.27 24.95 -6.78
N GLN A 117 8.55 25.08 -6.42
CA GLN A 117 9.34 24.06 -5.70
C GLN A 117 8.64 23.51 -4.44
N GLU A 118 8.05 24.36 -3.59
CA GLU A 118 7.40 23.92 -2.35
C GLU A 118 6.19 23.01 -2.59
N ILE A 119 5.36 23.34 -3.58
CA ILE A 119 4.20 22.53 -3.96
C ILE A 119 4.68 21.19 -4.54
N ASP A 120 5.78 21.19 -5.28
CA ASP A 120 6.36 19.98 -5.85
C ASP A 120 6.93 19.05 -4.77
N LEU A 121 7.53 19.59 -3.69
CA LEU A 121 7.94 18.81 -2.52
C LEU A 121 6.75 18.14 -1.82
N GLN A 122 5.67 18.88 -1.57
CA GLN A 122 4.46 18.30 -0.94
C GLN A 122 3.83 17.21 -1.82
N ARG A 123 3.90 17.33 -3.15
CA ARG A 123 3.44 16.30 -4.09
C ARG A 123 4.31 15.06 -4.09
N ILE A 124 5.64 15.23 -4.04
CA ILE A 124 6.58 14.11 -3.87
C ILE A 124 6.19 13.35 -2.60
N GLU A 125 5.95 14.07 -1.51
CA GLU A 125 5.62 13.46 -0.23
C GLU A 125 4.27 12.72 -0.25
N VAL A 126 3.21 13.31 -0.84
CA VAL A 126 1.92 12.61 -1.02
C VAL A 126 2.11 11.31 -1.81
N ARG A 127 2.91 11.32 -2.89
CA ARG A 127 3.19 10.11 -3.68
C ARG A 127 3.98 9.09 -2.86
N ARG A 128 5.00 9.53 -2.11
CA ARG A 128 5.82 8.69 -1.24
C ARG A 128 5.00 7.97 -0.18
N GLN A 129 4.20 8.72 0.57
CA GLN A 129 3.33 8.15 1.61
C GLN A 129 2.26 7.22 1.04
N SER A 130 1.72 7.55 -0.14
CA SER A 130 0.78 6.67 -0.83
C SER A 130 1.42 5.35 -1.25
N ARG A 131 2.66 5.37 -1.75
CA ARG A 131 3.43 4.16 -2.07
C ARG A 131 3.71 3.32 -0.82
N TRP A 132 4.04 3.95 0.31
CA TRP A 132 4.21 3.23 1.58
C TRP A 132 2.91 2.58 2.03
N CYS A 133 1.77 3.28 1.96
CA CYS A 133 0.47 2.66 2.24
C CYS A 133 0.24 1.42 1.36
N LEU A 134 0.43 1.53 0.05
CA LEU A 134 0.23 0.40 -0.87
C LEU A 134 1.21 -0.75 -0.63
N SER A 135 2.47 -0.45 -0.30
CA SER A 135 3.47 -1.46 0.05
C SER A 135 3.08 -2.23 1.31
N SER A 136 2.62 -1.53 2.35
CA SER A 136 2.09 -2.15 3.56
C SER A 136 0.87 -3.02 3.24
N ILE A 137 -0.04 -2.55 2.40
CA ILE A 137 -1.21 -3.33 1.95
C ILE A 137 -0.78 -4.60 1.21
N GLN A 138 0.21 -4.48 0.33
CA GLN A 138 0.76 -5.61 -0.41
C GLN A 138 1.41 -6.65 0.52
N VAL A 139 2.18 -6.20 1.52
CA VAL A 139 2.90 -7.06 2.47
C VAL A 139 1.95 -7.78 3.43
N TYR A 140 0.96 -7.06 3.98
CA TYR A 140 0.06 -7.57 5.03
C TYR A 140 -1.33 -7.97 4.51
N GLY A 141 -1.53 -7.95 3.19
CA GLY A 141 -2.76 -8.38 2.55
C GLY A 141 -2.82 -9.88 2.30
N ASP A 142 -3.99 -10.47 2.57
CA ASP A 142 -4.33 -11.85 2.22
C ASP A 142 -4.64 -12.02 0.71
N GLU A 143 -5.06 -13.23 0.32
CA GLU A 143 -5.44 -13.57 -1.06
C GLU A 143 -6.43 -12.57 -1.67
N GLN A 144 -7.43 -12.13 -0.90
CA GLN A 144 -8.45 -11.21 -1.37
C GLN A 144 -7.85 -9.83 -1.66
N ILE A 145 -7.00 -9.33 -0.76
CA ILE A 145 -6.26 -8.07 -0.97
C ILE A 145 -5.35 -8.17 -2.18
N GLN A 146 -4.60 -9.27 -2.34
CA GLN A 146 -3.71 -9.44 -3.49
C GLN A 146 -4.49 -9.42 -4.81
N SER A 147 -5.63 -10.11 -4.86
CA SER A 147 -6.53 -10.12 -6.02
C SER A 147 -7.02 -8.72 -6.37
N GLU A 148 -7.40 -7.96 -5.35
CA GLU A 148 -7.87 -6.59 -5.50
C GLU A 148 -6.78 -5.64 -5.98
N LEU A 149 -5.53 -5.77 -5.50
CA LEU A 149 -4.37 -5.02 -5.99
C LEU A 149 -4.16 -5.25 -7.50
N VAL A 150 -4.18 -6.50 -7.95
CA VAL A 150 -4.04 -6.83 -9.38
C VAL A 150 -5.19 -6.24 -10.20
N ARG A 151 -6.42 -6.37 -9.70
CA ARG A 151 -7.62 -5.85 -10.37
C ARG A 151 -7.56 -4.34 -10.58
N GLN A 152 -7.03 -3.61 -9.59
CA GLN A 152 -6.90 -2.15 -9.63
C GLN A 152 -5.64 -1.67 -10.35
N GLY A 153 -4.82 -2.57 -10.92
CA GLY A 153 -3.67 -2.18 -11.71
C GLY A 153 -2.42 -1.85 -10.89
N TYR A 154 -2.23 -2.48 -9.72
CA TYR A 154 -1.05 -2.25 -8.90
C TYR A 154 0.28 -2.45 -9.66
N GLY A 155 0.38 -3.47 -10.53
CA GLY A 155 1.57 -3.68 -11.37
C GLY A 155 1.86 -2.49 -12.28
N ARG A 156 0.81 -1.93 -12.91
CA ARG A 156 0.88 -0.74 -13.77
C ARG A 156 1.43 0.47 -13.00
N VAL A 157 0.88 0.70 -11.81
CA VAL A 157 1.28 1.83 -10.96
C VAL A 157 2.73 1.71 -10.51
N MET A 158 3.17 0.51 -10.13
CA MET A 158 4.57 0.26 -9.74
C MET A 158 5.53 0.49 -10.90
N SER A 159 5.17 0.10 -12.13
CA SER A 159 5.95 0.40 -13.33
C SER A 159 6.13 1.92 -13.51
N ILE A 160 5.01 2.66 -13.54
CA ILE A 160 5.03 4.11 -13.75
C ILE A 160 5.91 4.81 -12.70
N THR A 161 5.82 4.38 -11.44
CA THR A 161 6.64 4.97 -10.38
C THR A 161 8.12 4.66 -10.51
N LEU A 162 8.47 3.45 -10.95
CA LEU A 162 9.85 3.05 -11.14
C LEU A 162 10.51 3.91 -12.22
N SER A 163 9.84 4.05 -13.38
CA SER A 163 10.32 4.88 -14.49
C SER A 163 10.34 6.38 -14.20
N LYS A 164 9.68 6.81 -13.11
CA LYS A 164 9.57 8.22 -12.70
C LYS A 164 10.21 8.50 -11.34
N ALA A 165 11.02 7.59 -10.82
CA ALA A 165 11.84 7.83 -9.63
C ALA A 165 12.81 8.97 -9.98
N GLY A 166 12.48 10.17 -9.51
CA GLY A 166 12.98 11.45 -10.02
C GLY A 166 13.61 12.32 -8.94
N GLY A 167 14.11 11.70 -7.87
CA GLY A 167 14.90 12.36 -6.84
C GLY A 167 16.28 12.77 -7.33
N ILE A 168 17.04 13.42 -6.45
CA ILE A 168 18.45 13.72 -6.65
C ILE A 168 19.24 12.77 -5.73
N ASP A 169 20.28 12.13 -6.28
CA ASP A 169 21.21 11.27 -5.55
C ASP A 169 20.52 10.17 -4.71
N GLU A 170 20.61 10.25 -3.38
CA GLU A 170 20.20 9.17 -2.45
C GLU A 170 18.69 8.93 -2.40
N GLU A 171 17.88 9.99 -2.55
CA GLU A 171 16.42 9.86 -2.52
C GLU A 171 15.91 9.09 -3.75
N GLN A 172 16.57 9.28 -4.90
CA GLN A 172 16.27 8.53 -6.11
C GLN A 172 16.59 7.04 -5.94
N ASP A 173 17.75 6.74 -5.36
CA ASP A 173 18.18 5.38 -5.09
C ASP A 173 17.23 4.65 -4.13
N GLU A 174 16.76 5.34 -3.09
CA GLU A 174 15.78 4.77 -2.15
C GLU A 174 14.43 4.49 -2.83
N GLU A 175 13.93 5.41 -3.66
CA GLU A 175 12.70 5.21 -4.41
C GLU A 175 12.80 4.03 -5.39
N ILE A 176 13.91 3.92 -6.12
CA ILE A 176 14.17 2.82 -7.04
C ILE A 176 14.26 1.50 -6.28
N TYR A 177 15.05 1.47 -5.20
CA TYR A 177 15.20 0.29 -4.34
C TYR A 177 13.83 -0.20 -3.84
N ASN A 178 13.01 0.71 -3.31
CA ASN A 178 11.70 0.37 -2.78
C ASN A 178 10.74 -0.09 -3.88
N GLY A 179 10.77 0.54 -5.06
CA GLY A 179 9.98 0.13 -6.22
C GLY A 179 10.30 -1.30 -6.68
N LEU A 180 11.58 -1.59 -6.91
CA LEU A 180 12.05 -2.92 -7.31
C LEU A 180 11.74 -4.00 -6.25
N ARG A 181 11.97 -3.68 -4.98
CA ARG A 181 11.65 -4.55 -3.85
C ARG A 181 10.15 -4.88 -3.79
N SER A 182 9.28 -3.88 -4.00
CA SER A 182 7.83 -4.06 -4.03
C SER A 182 7.40 -4.93 -5.21
N ILE A 183 7.93 -4.69 -6.41
CA ILE A 183 7.63 -5.51 -7.61
C ILE A 183 8.05 -6.96 -7.37
N SER A 184 9.30 -7.20 -6.96
CA SER A 184 9.84 -8.54 -6.73
C SER A 184 9.02 -9.32 -5.69
N ARG A 185 8.75 -8.70 -4.52
CA ARG A 185 7.97 -9.34 -3.45
C ARG A 185 6.53 -9.63 -3.86
N PHE A 186 5.92 -8.73 -4.62
CA PHE A 186 4.57 -8.91 -5.12
C PHE A 186 4.49 -10.10 -6.08
N LEU A 187 5.34 -10.13 -7.10
CA LEU A 187 5.38 -11.23 -8.07
C LEU A 187 5.74 -12.56 -7.41
N ARG A 188 6.73 -12.58 -6.50
CA ARG A 188 7.11 -13.78 -5.74
C ARG A 188 5.95 -14.33 -4.93
N GLY A 189 5.24 -13.46 -4.21
CA GLY A 189 4.06 -13.83 -3.43
C GLY A 189 2.95 -14.41 -4.30
N LEU A 190 2.64 -13.76 -5.43
CA LEU A 190 1.63 -14.28 -6.36
C LEU A 190 2.05 -15.59 -7.02
N HIS A 191 3.34 -15.78 -7.34
CA HIS A 191 3.83 -16.97 -8.03
C HIS A 191 3.98 -18.19 -7.12
N ALA A 192 4.52 -18.00 -5.92
CA ALA A 192 4.88 -19.08 -5.00
C ALA A 192 3.94 -19.20 -3.78
N GLY A 193 3.00 -18.27 -3.62
CA GLY A 193 2.19 -18.15 -2.40
C GLY A 193 2.99 -17.55 -1.24
N ARG A 194 2.38 -17.57 -0.04
CA ARG A 194 3.02 -17.17 1.23
C ARG A 194 2.71 -18.20 2.31
N ASN A 195 3.74 -18.59 3.05
CA ASN A 195 3.63 -19.59 4.12
C ASN A 195 4.51 -19.25 5.35
N ASN A 196 4.81 -17.97 5.58
CA ASN A 196 5.63 -17.53 6.71
C ASN A 196 4.77 -16.91 7.83
N ASP A 197 5.33 -16.83 9.04
CA ASP A 197 4.60 -16.34 10.23
C ASP A 197 4.38 -14.82 10.24
N TYR A 198 5.04 -14.07 9.35
CA TYR A 198 5.02 -12.61 9.34
C TYR A 198 3.99 -12.01 8.37
N GLN A 199 3.48 -12.79 7.43
CA GLN A 199 2.56 -12.36 6.39
C GLN A 199 1.35 -13.27 6.35
N PRO A 200 0.16 -12.78 5.93
CA PRO A 200 -0.97 -13.66 5.69
C PRO A 200 -0.61 -14.74 4.68
N SER A 201 -0.90 -15.98 5.03
CA SER A 201 -0.66 -17.11 4.16
C SER A 201 -1.72 -17.20 3.07
N PHE A 202 -1.30 -17.59 1.87
CA PHE A 202 -2.18 -17.90 0.76
C PHE A 202 -1.45 -18.81 -0.24
N GLN A 203 -2.23 -19.60 -0.98
CA GLN A 203 -1.70 -20.50 -2.01
C GLN A 203 -1.19 -19.72 -3.24
N PRO A 204 -0.30 -20.28 -4.07
CA PRO A 204 0.08 -19.67 -5.34
C PRO A 204 -1.12 -19.17 -6.17
N LEU A 205 -1.03 -17.95 -6.69
CA LEU A 205 -2.03 -17.26 -7.51
C LEU A 205 -1.49 -17.00 -8.93
N PRO A 206 -1.22 -18.05 -9.73
CA PRO A 206 -0.47 -17.93 -10.98
C PRO A 206 -1.16 -17.05 -12.03
N LEU A 207 -2.50 -17.04 -12.08
CA LEU A 207 -3.25 -16.17 -13.01
C LEU A 207 -3.09 -14.69 -12.66
N LEU A 208 -3.03 -14.37 -11.37
CA LEU A 208 -2.80 -13.01 -10.90
C LEU A 208 -1.36 -12.59 -11.10
N ALA A 209 -0.39 -13.49 -10.87
CA ALA A 209 1.02 -13.25 -11.18
C ALA A 209 1.19 -12.87 -12.66
N ARG A 210 0.56 -13.65 -13.55
CA ARG A 210 0.57 -13.39 -14.99
C ARG A 210 -0.02 -12.03 -15.34
N ARG A 211 -1.22 -11.71 -14.83
CA ARG A 211 -1.86 -10.42 -15.10
C ARG A 211 -1.02 -9.24 -14.61
N SER A 212 -0.33 -9.38 -13.48
CA SER A 212 0.58 -8.35 -12.97
C SER A 212 1.80 -8.16 -13.87
N ILE A 213 2.33 -9.23 -14.45
CA ILE A 213 3.44 -9.14 -15.41
C ILE A 213 2.97 -8.46 -16.69
N GLU A 214 1.81 -8.85 -17.22
CA GLU A 214 1.21 -8.18 -18.39
C GLU A 214 1.06 -6.66 -18.14
N GLN A 215 0.62 -6.25 -16.94
CA GLN A 215 0.56 -4.82 -16.56
C GLN A 215 1.94 -4.13 -16.50
N LEU A 216 2.99 -4.83 -16.07
CA LEU A 216 4.35 -4.30 -16.03
C LEU A 216 4.90 -4.13 -17.45
N GLU A 217 4.68 -5.13 -18.31
CA GLU A 217 5.09 -5.11 -19.73
C GLU A 217 4.38 -4.02 -20.52
N GLU A 218 3.07 -3.85 -20.32
CA GLU A 218 2.26 -2.80 -20.97
C GLU A 218 2.79 -1.39 -20.71
N GLU A 219 3.46 -1.16 -19.57
CA GLU A 219 4.02 0.13 -19.18
C GLU A 219 5.55 0.22 -19.38
N GLY A 220 6.18 -0.77 -20.03
CA GLY A 220 7.62 -0.76 -20.28
C GLY A 220 8.48 -0.91 -19.02
N ALA A 221 8.00 -1.62 -17.99
CA ALA A 221 8.76 -1.84 -16.76
C ALA A 221 10.03 -2.68 -16.99
N ASN A 222 10.04 -3.53 -18.02
CA ASN A 222 11.12 -4.47 -18.28
C ASN A 222 12.42 -3.73 -18.63
N GLU A 223 12.33 -2.70 -19.46
CA GLU A 223 13.44 -1.86 -19.87
C GLU A 223 14.03 -1.11 -18.67
N GLU A 224 13.16 -0.60 -17.79
CA GLU A 224 13.59 0.09 -16.57
C GLU A 224 14.29 -0.88 -15.61
N ILE A 225 13.73 -2.08 -15.39
CA ILE A 225 14.37 -3.11 -14.55
C ILE A 225 15.74 -3.49 -15.11
N GLU A 226 15.87 -3.68 -16.43
CA GLU A 226 17.15 -4.00 -17.09
C GLU A 226 18.17 -2.88 -16.98
N ALA A 227 17.73 -1.62 -17.06
CA ALA A 227 18.61 -0.48 -16.82
C ALA A 227 19.17 -0.50 -15.39
N GLN A 228 18.34 -0.79 -14.40
CA GLN A 228 18.74 -0.83 -12.99
C GLN A 228 19.63 -2.04 -12.63
N MET A 229 19.58 -3.14 -13.38
CA MET A 229 20.52 -4.27 -13.21
C MET A 229 21.98 -3.84 -13.46
N ASN A 230 22.19 -2.85 -14.32
CA ASN A 230 23.51 -2.33 -14.68
C ASN A 230 23.91 -1.05 -13.90
N ASN A 231 23.09 -0.60 -12.96
CA ASN A 231 23.32 0.63 -12.19
C ASN A 231 24.63 0.54 -11.39
N ARG A 232 25.63 1.36 -11.69
CA ARG A 232 27.00 1.20 -11.17
C ARG A 232 27.18 1.55 -9.69
N TYR A 233 26.22 2.20 -9.06
CA TYR A 233 26.45 2.90 -7.78
C TYR A 233 25.87 2.19 -6.56
N ASN A 234 24.90 1.26 -6.74
CA ASN A 234 24.19 0.66 -5.62
C ASN A 234 24.00 -0.86 -5.77
N GLY A 235 24.76 -1.64 -5.00
CA GLY A 235 24.71 -3.11 -5.05
C GLY A 235 23.33 -3.69 -4.67
N LEU A 236 22.58 -3.02 -3.81
CA LEU A 236 21.26 -3.49 -3.39
C LEU A 236 20.20 -3.29 -4.48
N ILE A 237 20.25 -2.17 -5.21
CA ILE A 237 19.38 -1.92 -6.37
C ILE A 237 19.57 -3.03 -7.41
N LYS A 238 20.83 -3.40 -7.71
CA LYS A 238 21.12 -4.50 -8.64
C LYS A 238 20.51 -5.82 -8.18
N VAL A 239 20.65 -6.17 -6.90
CA VAL A 239 20.09 -7.40 -6.35
C VAL A 239 18.57 -7.43 -6.55
N TRP A 240 17.87 -6.35 -6.22
CA TRP A 240 16.41 -6.30 -6.40
C TRP A 240 15.98 -6.25 -7.86
N ALA A 241 16.76 -5.62 -8.74
CA ALA A 241 16.50 -5.62 -10.17
C ALA A 241 16.65 -7.03 -10.77
N ASN A 242 17.72 -7.76 -10.41
CA ASN A 242 17.91 -9.16 -10.77
C ASN A 242 16.78 -10.03 -10.24
N ASP A 243 16.42 -9.89 -8.96
CA ASP A 243 15.31 -10.62 -8.35
C ASP A 243 13.98 -10.35 -9.08
N ALA A 244 13.69 -9.09 -9.44
CA ALA A 244 12.49 -8.73 -10.18
C ALA A 244 12.49 -9.37 -11.59
N LYS A 245 13.63 -9.32 -12.29
CA LYS A 245 13.81 -9.95 -13.60
C LYS A 245 13.60 -11.46 -13.54
N ASP A 246 14.20 -12.12 -12.55
CA ASP A 246 14.07 -13.55 -12.32
C ASP A 246 12.63 -13.94 -12.02
N MET A 247 11.90 -13.15 -11.22
CA MET A 247 10.49 -13.42 -10.94
C MET A 247 9.62 -13.32 -12.19
N ILE A 248 9.86 -12.31 -13.04
CA ILE A 248 9.17 -12.16 -14.33
C ILE A 248 9.43 -13.40 -15.20
N LEU A 249 10.71 -13.81 -15.36
CA LEU A 249 11.08 -14.97 -16.17
C LEU A 249 10.53 -16.29 -15.63
N ASN A 250 10.60 -16.52 -14.31
CA ASN A 250 10.15 -17.78 -13.69
C ASN A 250 8.64 -18.00 -13.84
N CYS A 251 7.85 -16.92 -13.78
CA CYS A 251 6.42 -17.00 -14.06
C CYS A 251 6.13 -17.48 -15.49
N PHE A 252 6.97 -17.13 -16.47
CA PHE A 252 6.84 -17.60 -17.85
C PHE A 252 7.37 -19.03 -18.07
N ILE A 253 8.40 -19.47 -17.35
CA ILE A 253 8.99 -20.81 -17.55
C ILE A 253 8.04 -21.93 -17.12
N TYR A 254 7.25 -21.74 -16.06
CA TYR A 254 6.22 -22.70 -15.65
C TYR A 254 5.15 -22.99 -16.73
N ARG A 255 5.08 -22.17 -17.80
CA ARG A 255 4.25 -22.38 -19.00
C ARG A 255 4.75 -23.51 -19.90
N ARG A 256 6.07 -23.77 -19.94
CA ARG A 256 6.66 -24.72 -20.91
C ARG A 256 6.67 -26.18 -20.45
N ARG A 257 6.21 -26.45 -19.22
CA ARG A 257 6.20 -27.80 -18.61
C ARG A 257 4.79 -28.36 -18.37
N ARG A 258 3.77 -27.81 -19.02
CA ARG A 258 2.40 -28.35 -19.06
C ARG A 258 1.99 -28.67 -20.48
#